data_AF-A0A2S8Q4C2-F1
#
_entry.id   AF-A0A2S8Q4C2-F1
#
_cell.length_a   1.000
_cell.length_b   1.000
_cell.length_c   1.000
_cell.angle_alpha   90.00
_cell.angle_beta   90.00
_cell.angle_gamma   90.00
#
_symmetry.space_group_name_H-M   'P 1'
#
loop_
_entity.id
_entity.type
_entity.pdbx_description
1 polymer ?
#
loop_
_entity_poly.entity_id
_entity_poly.type
_entity_poly.pdbx_seq_one_letter_code
_entity_poly.pdbx_strand_id
1 'polypeptide(L)'
;MINVSLSRSELLAFANSLPGFCYVDLSRISSVFIAQIMQLYYGRIINVFNIANKIESLEGIRKNSSIKNESEFRYNPLKGLMKVHFTDVRFILKNIINKLNGDDYIYKVVDEGFNKNNSGYADDDLFKYICHQLTVGAYNEKIEIKNMTGEWIVFQKYNGENYCLTLGSHSEGDENIYKRVCIAYEKDFPFLKNIL
;
A
#
# COMPACT_ATOMS: atom_id res chain seq x y z
N MET A 1 10.97 15.92 21.82
CA MET A 1 9.72 15.37 21.24
C MET A 1 8.58 15.80 22.13
N ILE A 2 7.54 16.41 21.59
CA ILE A 2 6.33 16.74 22.34
C ILE A 2 5.47 15.47 22.34
N ASN A 3 5.17 14.93 23.52
CA ASN A 3 4.20 13.85 23.66
C ASN A 3 2.80 14.46 23.74
N VAL A 4 1.99 14.19 22.73
CA VAL A 4 0.57 14.59 22.72
C VAL A 4 -0.25 13.36 23.04
N SER A 5 -1.08 13.44 24.08
CA SER A 5 -2.08 12.41 24.40
C SER A 5 -3.36 12.73 23.66
N LEU A 6 -3.87 11.78 22.88
CA LEU A 6 -5.14 11.91 22.15
C LEU A 6 -6.10 10.81 22.59
N SER A 7 -7.33 11.21 22.86
CA SER A 7 -8.46 10.30 23.08
C SER A 7 -8.92 9.68 21.76
N ARG A 8 -9.59 8.52 21.85
CA ARG A 8 -10.24 7.90 20.68
C ARG A 8 -11.26 8.85 20.04
N SER A 9 -12.00 9.63 20.83
CA SER A 9 -12.95 10.61 20.31
C SER A 9 -12.30 11.71 19.47
N GLU A 10 -11.13 12.21 19.88
CA GLU A 10 -10.38 13.21 19.09
C GLU A 10 -9.86 12.61 17.79
N LEU A 11 -9.35 11.38 17.83
CA LEU A 11 -8.92 10.65 16.63
C LEU A 11 -10.09 10.42 15.67
N LEU A 12 -11.25 9.99 16.17
CA LEU A 12 -12.44 9.80 15.36
C LEU A 12 -12.95 11.12 14.78
N ALA A 13 -12.92 12.22 15.54
CA ALA A 13 -13.27 13.55 15.03
C ALA A 13 -12.34 13.98 13.88
N PHE A 14 -11.04 13.73 14.03
CA PHE A 14 -10.07 13.95 12.96
C PHE A 14 -10.38 13.09 11.73
N ALA A 15 -10.57 11.78 11.88
CA ALA A 15 -10.86 10.88 10.75
C ALA A 15 -12.16 11.29 10.02
N ASN A 16 -13.22 11.63 10.76
CA ASN A 16 -14.49 12.12 10.20
C ASN A 16 -14.35 13.46 9.47
N SER A 17 -13.36 14.28 9.81
CA SER A 17 -13.10 15.54 9.11
C SER A 17 -12.45 15.34 7.74
N LEU A 18 -11.93 14.14 7.44
CA LEU A 18 -11.29 13.82 6.17
C LEU A 18 -12.32 13.28 5.16
N PRO A 19 -12.54 13.94 4.01
CA PRO A 19 -13.54 13.52 3.03
C PRO A 19 -13.37 12.07 2.53
N GLY A 20 -12.13 11.58 2.44
CA GLY A 20 -11.87 10.21 1.99
C GLY A 20 -12.29 9.11 2.97
N PHE A 21 -12.59 9.45 4.24
CA PHE A 21 -13.03 8.48 5.25
C PHE A 21 -14.54 8.51 5.47
N CYS A 22 -15.30 9.34 4.74
CA CYS A 22 -16.76 9.49 4.94
C CYS A 22 -17.56 8.18 4.77
N TYR A 23 -17.08 7.24 3.95
CA TYR A 23 -17.74 5.94 3.71
C TYR A 23 -17.07 4.78 4.46
N VAL A 24 -16.02 5.05 5.23
CA VAL A 24 -15.31 4.04 6.00
C VAL A 24 -15.98 3.89 7.36
N ASP A 25 -16.34 2.67 7.72
CA ASP A 25 -16.81 2.36 9.07
C ASP A 25 -15.66 2.46 10.08
N LEU A 26 -15.56 3.61 10.74
CA LEU A 26 -14.51 3.91 11.72
C LEU A 26 -14.60 3.04 12.98
N SER A 27 -15.71 2.33 13.22
CA SER A 27 -15.79 1.36 14.31
C SER A 27 -14.81 0.20 14.11
N ARG A 28 -14.41 -0.08 12.86
CA ARG A 28 -13.46 -1.14 12.47
C ARG A 28 -12.04 -0.65 12.22
N ILE A 29 -11.75 0.62 12.53
CA ILE A 29 -10.42 1.20 12.41
C ILE A 29 -9.85 1.45 13.82
N SER A 30 -8.66 0.94 14.09
CA SER A 30 -8.02 1.11 15.40
C SER A 30 -7.60 2.57 15.63
N SER A 31 -7.48 2.95 16.89
CA SER A 31 -6.94 4.26 17.29
C SER A 31 -5.48 4.41 16.82
N VAL A 32 -4.71 3.32 16.83
CA VAL A 32 -3.32 3.31 16.34
C VAL A 32 -3.27 3.68 14.85
N PHE A 33 -4.14 3.07 14.05
CA PHE A 33 -4.22 3.33 12.62
C PHE A 33 -4.57 4.79 12.35
N ILE A 34 -5.61 5.33 13.01
CA ILE A 34 -6.03 6.73 12.83
C ILE A 34 -4.93 7.70 13.27
N ALA A 35 -4.23 7.42 14.37
CA ALA A 35 -3.10 8.24 14.81
C ALA A 35 -1.97 8.27 13.76
N GLN A 36 -1.68 7.15 13.10
CA GLN A 36 -0.73 7.12 11.99
C GLN A 36 -1.24 7.91 10.78
N ILE A 37 -2.53 7.82 10.41
CA ILE A 37 -3.12 8.67 9.37
C ILE A 37 -2.94 10.15 9.72
N MET A 38 -3.20 10.52 10.97
CA MET A 38 -3.06 11.89 11.45
C MET A 38 -1.61 12.39 11.33
N GLN A 39 -0.65 11.57 11.75
CA GLN A 39 0.78 11.87 11.61
C GLN A 39 1.17 12.08 10.14
N LEU A 40 0.72 11.19 9.25
CA LEU A 40 1.06 11.23 7.84
C LEU A 40 0.40 12.42 7.12
N TYR A 41 -0.83 12.76 7.52
CA TYR A 41 -1.59 13.90 7.00
C TYR A 41 -0.92 15.23 7.37
N TYR A 42 -0.71 15.50 8.66
CA TYR A 42 -0.08 16.75 9.10
C TYR A 42 1.40 16.84 8.72
N GLY A 43 2.10 15.70 8.69
CA GLY A 43 3.47 15.61 8.21
C GLY A 43 3.61 15.76 6.70
N ARG A 44 2.50 15.76 5.94
CA ARG A 44 2.48 15.79 4.46
C ARG A 44 3.40 14.75 3.83
N ILE A 45 3.47 13.58 4.45
CA ILE A 45 4.41 12.52 4.06
C ILE A 45 3.82 11.75 2.87
N ILE A 46 2.57 11.32 2.97
CA ILE A 46 1.89 10.59 1.89
C ILE A 46 0.50 11.16 1.68
N ASN A 47 -0.07 10.93 0.50
CA ASN A 47 -1.48 11.19 0.30
C ASN A 47 -2.32 10.14 1.03
N VAL A 48 -2.84 10.50 2.21
CA VAL A 48 -3.67 9.60 3.04
C VAL A 48 -4.96 9.15 2.34
N PHE A 49 -5.43 9.86 1.31
CA PHE A 49 -6.59 9.44 0.54
C PHE A 49 -6.31 8.18 -0.29
N ASN A 50 -5.05 7.87 -0.61
CA ASN A 50 -4.68 6.59 -1.23
C ASN A 50 -4.91 5.41 -0.27
N ILE A 51 -4.75 5.63 1.04
CA ILE A 51 -5.06 4.63 2.07
C ILE A 51 -6.58 4.47 2.17
N ALA A 52 -7.32 5.58 2.27
CA ALA A 52 -8.77 5.55 2.39
C ALA A 52 -9.44 4.86 1.19
N ASN A 53 -9.04 5.20 -0.04
CA ASN A 53 -9.48 4.52 -1.26
C ASN A 53 -9.18 3.01 -1.22
N LYS A 54 -8.07 2.62 -0.59
CA LYS A 54 -7.72 1.21 -0.48
C LYS A 54 -8.57 0.48 0.56
N ILE A 55 -8.95 1.14 1.65
CA ILE A 55 -9.93 0.61 2.60
C ILE A 55 -11.29 0.45 1.90
N GLU A 56 -11.80 1.47 1.22
CA GLU A 56 -13.06 1.38 0.45
C GLU A 56 -13.07 0.20 -0.55
N SER A 57 -11.91 -0.07 -1.16
CA SER A 57 -11.71 -1.20 -2.08
C SER A 57 -11.73 -2.55 -1.37
N LEU A 58 -11.23 -2.65 -0.13
CA LEU A 58 -11.33 -3.86 0.70
C LEU A 58 -12.77 -4.11 1.16
N GLU A 59 -13.53 -3.05 1.37
CA GLU A 59 -14.93 -3.08 1.79
C GLU A 59 -15.92 -3.26 0.63
N GLY A 60 -15.43 -3.38 -0.61
CA GLY A 60 -16.28 -3.52 -1.79
C GLY A 60 -17.07 -2.26 -2.18
N ILE A 61 -16.84 -1.13 -1.51
CA ILE A 61 -17.48 0.17 -1.79
C ILE A 61 -16.96 0.73 -3.11
N ARG A 62 -15.65 0.59 -3.36
CA ARG A 62 -14.98 1.08 -4.58
C ARG A 62 -14.47 -0.09 -5.41
N LYS A 63 -14.62 -0.01 -6.74
CA LYS A 63 -14.02 -1.00 -7.67
C LYS A 63 -12.50 -1.02 -7.51
N ASN A 64 -11.95 -2.23 -7.41
CA ASN A 64 -10.52 -2.49 -7.20
C ASN A 64 -9.64 -1.70 -8.16
N SER A 65 -8.75 -0.87 -7.61
CA SER A 65 -7.60 -0.32 -8.30
C SER A 65 -6.54 -1.39 -8.51
N SER A 66 -5.63 -1.14 -9.45
CA SER A 66 -4.56 -1.96 -10.04
C SER A 66 -3.49 -2.56 -9.07
N ILE A 67 -3.88 -2.98 -7.87
CA ILE A 67 -3.01 -3.51 -6.83
C ILE A 67 -3.48 -4.92 -6.49
N LYS A 68 -2.53 -5.83 -6.26
CA LYS A 68 -2.75 -7.25 -5.96
C LYS A 68 -3.80 -7.44 -4.87
N ASN A 69 -4.48 -8.57 -4.95
CA ASN A 69 -5.36 -9.04 -3.87
C ASN A 69 -4.58 -9.04 -2.55
N GLU A 70 -5.29 -8.78 -1.46
CA GLU A 70 -4.83 -9.00 -0.10
C GLU A 70 -4.07 -10.33 0.04
N SER A 71 -3.08 -10.35 0.93
CA SER A 71 -2.26 -11.53 1.19
C SER A 71 -2.08 -11.71 2.67
N GLU A 72 -1.85 -12.94 3.09
CA GLU A 72 -1.55 -13.26 4.50
C GLU A 72 -0.05 -13.05 4.79
N PHE A 73 0.27 -12.59 5.99
CA PHE A 73 1.62 -12.75 6.54
C PHE A 73 1.88 -14.22 6.85
N ARG A 74 2.99 -14.76 6.34
CA ARG A 74 3.32 -16.19 6.45
C ARG A 74 4.23 -16.53 7.63
N TYR A 75 4.83 -15.53 8.25
CA TYR A 75 5.90 -15.69 9.23
C TYR A 75 5.57 -14.95 10.52
N ASN A 76 6.09 -15.46 11.64
CA ASN A 76 5.99 -14.81 12.93
C ASN A 76 6.76 -13.47 12.91
N PRO A 77 6.33 -12.47 13.69
CA PRO A 77 5.18 -12.50 14.62
C PRO A 77 3.82 -12.18 14.00
N LEU A 78 3.75 -11.80 12.72
CA LEU A 78 2.51 -11.34 12.08
C LEU A 78 1.67 -12.46 11.46
N LYS A 79 2.08 -13.72 11.58
CA LYS A 79 1.45 -14.86 10.92
C LYS A 79 -0.07 -14.89 11.15
N GLY A 80 -0.85 -15.10 10.08
CA GLY A 80 -2.31 -15.12 10.13
C GLY A 80 -3.00 -13.77 9.94
N LEU A 81 -2.27 -12.65 10.11
CA LEU A 81 -2.78 -11.33 9.75
C LEU A 81 -2.81 -11.15 8.24
N MET A 82 -3.71 -10.29 7.77
CA MET A 82 -3.80 -9.89 6.38
C MET A 82 -3.05 -8.59 6.14
N LYS A 83 -2.52 -8.45 4.92
CA LYS A 83 -1.96 -7.21 4.41
C LYS A 83 -2.43 -6.92 3.01
N VAL A 84 -2.56 -5.63 2.74
CA VAL A 84 -2.70 -5.13 1.39
C VAL A 84 -1.83 -3.91 1.19
N HIS A 85 -1.28 -3.77 0.00
CA HIS A 85 -0.49 -2.59 -0.35
C HIS A 85 -1.39 -1.39 -0.64
N PHE A 86 -0.96 -0.23 -0.16
CA PHE A 86 -1.35 1.06 -0.73
C PHE A 86 -0.11 1.71 -1.34
N THR A 87 -0.30 2.48 -2.42
CA THR A 87 0.80 3.16 -3.12
C THR A 87 0.61 4.67 -3.09
N ASP A 88 1.68 5.39 -3.39
CA ASP A 88 1.81 6.85 -3.41
C ASP A 88 2.87 7.20 -4.46
N VAL A 89 2.89 8.46 -4.90
CA VAL A 89 3.80 8.95 -5.96
C VAL A 89 5.27 8.63 -5.63
N ARG A 90 5.66 8.65 -4.36
CA ARG A 90 7.03 8.30 -3.94
C ARG A 90 7.45 6.86 -4.28
N PHE A 91 6.51 5.96 -4.50
CA PHE A 91 6.81 4.57 -4.85
C PHE A 91 6.94 4.35 -6.36
N ILE A 92 6.71 5.36 -7.22
CA ILE A 92 6.82 5.21 -8.68
C ILE A 92 8.20 4.70 -9.07
N LEU A 93 9.26 5.39 -8.63
CA LEU A 93 10.64 5.00 -8.96
C LEU A 93 10.98 3.60 -8.44
N LYS A 94 10.58 3.27 -7.21
CA LYS A 94 10.78 1.92 -6.65
C LYS A 94 10.08 0.85 -7.49
N ASN A 95 8.87 1.11 -7.97
CA ASN A 95 8.14 0.17 -8.82
C ASN A 95 8.78 -0.02 -10.20
N ILE A 96 9.28 1.06 -10.80
CA ILE A 96 10.06 1.00 -12.05
C ILE A 96 11.31 0.15 -11.80
N ILE A 97 12.13 0.47 -10.80
CA ILE A 97 13.35 -0.29 -10.47
C ILE A 97 13.03 -1.76 -10.21
N ASN A 98 11.97 -2.06 -9.46
CA ASN A 98 11.54 -3.44 -9.21
C ASN A 98 11.06 -4.18 -10.47
N LYS A 99 10.70 -3.47 -11.55
CA LYS A 99 10.41 -4.08 -12.85
C LYS A 99 11.69 -4.28 -13.64
N LEU A 100 12.57 -3.28 -13.67
CA LEU A 100 13.83 -3.33 -14.40
C LEU A 100 14.80 -4.38 -13.84
N ASN A 101 14.81 -4.56 -12.52
CA ASN A 101 15.62 -5.58 -11.83
C ASN A 101 15.04 -7.00 -11.91
N GLY A 102 13.83 -7.17 -12.44
CA GLY A 102 13.16 -8.47 -12.57
C GLY A 102 13.11 -8.94 -14.02
N ASP A 103 13.20 -10.26 -14.21
CA ASP A 103 12.74 -10.99 -15.41
C ASP A 103 13.28 -10.51 -16.78
N ASP A 104 14.60 -10.40 -16.95
CA ASP A 104 15.26 -10.07 -18.23
C ASP A 104 14.61 -8.91 -19.02
N TYR A 105 13.89 -8.03 -18.33
CA TYR A 105 12.94 -7.12 -18.96
C TYR A 105 13.64 -6.12 -19.85
N ILE A 106 14.80 -5.66 -19.40
CA ILE A 106 15.67 -4.76 -20.18
C ILE A 106 16.08 -5.44 -21.49
N TYR A 107 16.52 -6.71 -21.44
CA TYR A 107 16.90 -7.45 -22.65
C TYR A 107 15.72 -7.60 -23.60
N LYS A 108 14.54 -7.95 -23.08
CA LYS A 108 13.31 -8.05 -23.88
C LYS A 108 12.97 -6.73 -24.57
N VAL A 109 13.01 -5.61 -23.83
CA VAL A 109 12.71 -4.28 -24.39
C VAL A 109 13.72 -3.90 -25.47
N VAL A 110 15.00 -4.17 -25.26
CA VAL A 110 16.05 -3.88 -26.24
C VAL A 110 15.86 -4.74 -27.49
N ASP A 111 15.65 -6.06 -27.34
CA ASP A 111 15.42 -6.99 -28.44
C ASP A 111 14.17 -6.62 -29.25
N GLU A 112 13.05 -6.35 -28.58
CA GLU A 112 11.83 -5.87 -29.23
C GLU A 112 12.04 -4.53 -29.95
N GLY A 113 12.84 -3.63 -29.38
CA GLY A 113 13.19 -2.36 -29.99
C GLY A 113 13.93 -2.56 -31.31
N PHE A 114 14.98 -3.40 -31.31
CA PHE A 114 15.72 -3.72 -32.53
C PHE A 114 14.87 -4.46 -33.56
N ASN A 115 14.02 -5.41 -33.13
CA ASN A 115 13.11 -6.13 -34.03
C ASN A 115 12.06 -5.22 -34.69
N LYS A 116 11.67 -4.11 -34.04
CA LYS A 116 10.76 -3.10 -34.60
C LYS A 116 11.47 -2.07 -35.48
N ASN A 117 12.79 -1.96 -35.37
CA ASN A 117 13.56 -0.96 -36.09
C ASN A 117 13.99 -1.48 -37.48
N ASN A 118 13.58 -0.76 -38.53
CA ASN A 118 13.88 -1.11 -39.92
C ASN A 118 14.96 -0.21 -40.55
N SER A 119 15.54 0.75 -39.82
CA SER A 119 16.54 1.68 -40.39
C SER A 119 17.92 1.08 -40.56
N GLY A 120 18.21 -0.04 -39.88
CA GLY A 120 19.51 -0.72 -39.93
C GLY A 120 20.59 -0.09 -39.04
N TYR A 121 20.26 0.92 -38.24
CA TYR A 121 21.15 1.54 -37.25
C TYR A 121 20.35 2.03 -36.03
N ALA A 122 21.05 2.39 -34.94
CA ALA A 122 20.40 2.92 -33.75
C ALA A 122 19.95 4.37 -33.99
N ASP A 123 18.66 4.55 -34.30
CA ASP A 123 18.05 5.85 -34.58
C ASP A 123 17.21 6.39 -33.42
N ASP A 124 16.67 7.59 -33.60
CA ASP A 124 15.87 8.27 -32.59
C ASP A 124 14.61 7.49 -32.19
N ASP A 125 14.01 6.73 -33.12
CA ASP A 125 12.76 6.01 -32.84
C ASP A 125 13.03 4.75 -32.00
N LEU A 126 14.15 4.07 -32.23
CA LEU A 126 14.66 3.02 -31.33
C LEU A 126 14.88 3.57 -29.92
N PHE A 127 15.59 4.70 -29.79
CA PHE A 127 15.86 5.27 -28.46
C PHE A 127 14.58 5.74 -27.77
N LYS A 128 13.65 6.38 -28.49
CA LYS A 128 12.33 6.76 -27.93
C LYS A 128 11.58 5.55 -27.42
N TYR A 129 11.56 4.44 -28.18
CA TYR A 129 10.90 3.20 -27.76
C TYR A 129 11.52 2.67 -26.46
N ILE A 130 12.84 2.49 -26.44
CA ILE A 130 13.54 1.95 -25.27
C ILE A 130 13.33 2.85 -24.05
N CYS A 131 13.54 4.17 -24.18
CA CYS A 131 13.34 5.10 -23.08
C CYS A 131 11.91 5.08 -22.53
N HIS A 132 10.90 5.02 -23.40
CA HIS A 132 9.50 4.92 -22.98
C HIS A 132 9.23 3.62 -22.21
N GLN A 133 9.66 2.48 -22.76
CA GLN A 133 9.44 1.18 -22.13
C GLN A 133 10.16 1.03 -20.80
N LEU A 134 11.40 1.51 -20.69
CA LEU A 134 12.16 1.43 -19.43
C LEU A 134 11.67 2.41 -18.35
N THR A 135 10.75 3.32 -18.68
CA THR A 135 10.18 4.29 -17.73
C THR A 135 8.67 4.07 -17.56
N VAL A 136 7.86 4.67 -18.43
CA VAL A 136 6.40 4.65 -18.38
C VAL A 136 5.87 3.23 -18.62
N GLY A 137 6.43 2.50 -19.59
CA GLY A 137 6.03 1.13 -19.90
C GLY A 137 6.24 0.20 -18.70
N ALA A 138 7.43 0.23 -18.10
CA ALA A 138 7.78 -0.57 -16.92
C ALA A 138 6.81 -0.33 -15.75
N TYR A 139 6.43 0.93 -15.53
CA TYR A 139 5.45 1.29 -14.50
C TYR A 139 4.04 0.80 -14.85
N ASN A 140 3.59 1.01 -16.08
CA ASN A 140 2.27 0.58 -16.55
C ASN A 140 2.11 -0.94 -16.52
N GLU A 141 3.12 -1.71 -16.89
CA GLU A 141 3.05 -3.17 -16.80
C GLU A 141 2.84 -3.64 -15.35
N LYS A 142 3.51 -3.01 -14.36
CA LYS A 142 3.30 -3.33 -12.94
C LYS A 142 1.87 -3.04 -12.50
N ILE A 143 1.26 -1.96 -13.01
CA ILE A 143 -0.15 -1.62 -12.81
C ILE A 143 -1.05 -2.70 -13.42
N GLU A 144 -0.83 -3.06 -14.68
CA GLU A 144 -1.64 -4.02 -15.43
C GLU A 144 -1.65 -5.41 -14.78
N ILE A 145 -0.48 -5.92 -14.38
CA ILE A 145 -0.36 -7.22 -13.69
C ILE A 145 -0.70 -7.14 -12.19
N LYS A 146 -1.13 -5.96 -11.71
CA LYS A 146 -1.47 -5.68 -10.31
C LYS A 146 -0.35 -6.03 -9.33
N ASN A 147 0.91 -5.80 -9.68
CA ASN A 147 2.08 -6.13 -8.84
C ASN A 147 2.80 -4.86 -8.34
N MET A 148 2.01 -3.85 -7.99
CA MET A 148 2.49 -2.62 -7.41
C MET A 148 2.94 -2.82 -5.96
N THR A 149 4.10 -2.27 -5.63
CA THR A 149 4.65 -2.19 -4.28
C THR A 149 4.31 -0.85 -3.66
N GLY A 150 4.07 -0.85 -2.35
CA GLY A 150 4.00 0.33 -1.49
C GLY A 150 4.13 -0.11 -0.04
N GLU A 151 3.53 0.63 0.89
CA GLU A 151 3.45 0.21 2.30
C GLU A 151 2.16 -0.58 2.55
N TRP A 152 2.01 -1.11 3.76
CA TRP A 152 0.94 -2.02 4.14
C TRP A 152 -0.16 -1.36 4.96
N ILE A 153 -1.40 -1.69 4.63
CA ILE A 153 -2.51 -1.75 5.59
C ILE A 153 -2.49 -3.15 6.18
N VAL A 154 -2.33 -3.24 7.50
CA VAL A 154 -2.36 -4.51 8.24
C VAL A 154 -3.71 -4.63 8.93
N PHE A 155 -4.40 -5.74 8.70
CA PHE A 155 -5.77 -5.94 9.17
C PHE A 155 -6.03 -7.40 9.55
N GLN A 156 -7.09 -7.61 10.33
CA GLN A 156 -7.61 -8.94 10.67
C GLN A 156 -8.99 -9.10 10.07
N LYS A 157 -9.27 -10.24 9.46
CA LYS A 157 -10.63 -10.62 9.07
C LYS A 157 -11.36 -11.25 10.25
N TYR A 158 -12.57 -10.77 10.52
CA TYR A 158 -13.42 -11.32 11.55
C TYR A 158 -14.90 -11.14 11.20
N ASN A 159 -15.67 -12.23 11.25
CA ASN A 159 -17.10 -12.27 10.88
C ASN A 159 -17.41 -11.66 9.50
N GLY A 160 -16.53 -11.87 8.51
CA GLY A 160 -16.69 -11.34 7.16
C GLY A 160 -16.25 -9.89 6.98
N GLU A 161 -15.85 -9.20 8.06
CA GLU A 161 -15.45 -7.80 8.05
C GLU A 161 -13.92 -7.64 8.22
N ASN A 162 -13.37 -6.54 7.71
CA ASN A 162 -11.95 -6.22 7.87
C ASN A 162 -11.74 -5.22 9.02
N TYR A 163 -10.93 -5.59 10.00
CA TYR A 163 -10.54 -4.70 11.11
C TYR A 163 -9.13 -4.16 10.85
N CYS A 164 -9.02 -2.88 10.51
CA CYS A 164 -7.73 -2.23 10.21
C CYS A 164 -6.99 -1.92 11.51
N LEU A 165 -5.82 -2.53 11.69
CA LEU A 165 -5.09 -2.52 12.96
C LEU A 165 -3.96 -1.49 12.98
N THR A 166 -3.17 -1.42 11.91
CA THR A 166 -2.02 -0.51 11.81
C THR A 166 -1.60 -0.34 10.35
N LEU A 167 -0.89 0.74 10.06
CA LEU A 167 -0.02 0.82 8.89
C LEU A 167 1.31 0.15 9.20
N GLY A 168 1.91 -0.46 8.19
CA GLY A 168 3.19 -1.17 8.26
C GLY A 168 4.11 -0.80 7.10
N SER A 169 5.41 -0.70 7.32
CA SER A 169 6.42 -0.53 6.28
C SER A 169 7.30 -1.76 6.11
N HIS A 170 7.78 -1.98 4.89
CA HIS A 170 8.80 -3.01 4.62
C HIS A 170 10.12 -2.76 5.39
N SER A 171 10.37 -1.51 5.79
CA SER A 171 11.65 -1.11 6.39
C SER A 171 11.70 -1.16 7.92
N GLU A 172 10.55 -1.27 8.59
CA GLU A 172 10.48 -1.16 10.05
C GLU A 172 10.53 -2.50 10.80
N GLY A 173 10.43 -3.62 10.08
CA GLY A 173 10.45 -4.96 10.65
C GLY A 173 9.13 -5.39 11.31
N ASP A 174 8.82 -6.68 11.17
CA ASP A 174 7.53 -7.25 11.57
C ASP A 174 7.25 -7.12 13.09
N GLU A 175 8.29 -7.13 13.93
CA GLU A 175 8.18 -6.94 15.39
C GLU A 175 7.58 -5.57 15.78
N ASN A 176 7.95 -4.51 15.05
CA ASN A 176 7.44 -3.17 15.35
C ASN A 176 5.98 -3.01 14.90
N ILE A 177 5.62 -3.65 13.80
CA ILE A 177 4.23 -3.75 13.35
C ILE A 177 3.42 -4.55 14.38
N TYR A 178 3.95 -5.68 14.86
CA TYR A 178 3.25 -6.54 15.81
C TYR A 178 2.98 -5.86 17.16
N LYS A 179 3.94 -5.08 17.68
CA LYS A 179 3.70 -4.25 18.88
C LYS A 179 2.49 -3.32 18.72
N ARG A 180 2.33 -2.71 17.54
CA ARG A 180 1.18 -1.85 17.24
C ARG A 180 -0.12 -2.64 17.09
N VAL A 181 -0.05 -3.83 16.52
CA VAL A 181 -1.18 -4.78 16.48
C VAL A 181 -1.64 -5.13 17.89
N CYS A 182 -0.72 -5.45 18.81
CA CYS A 182 -1.07 -5.74 20.21
C CYS A 182 -1.79 -4.55 20.87
N ILE A 183 -1.32 -3.31 20.64
CA ILE A 183 -1.99 -2.11 21.17
C ILE A 183 -3.40 -1.97 20.60
N ALA A 184 -3.58 -2.20 19.29
CA ALA A 184 -4.90 -2.16 18.65
C ALA A 184 -5.86 -3.21 19.24
N TYR A 185 -5.37 -4.43 19.48
CA TYR A 185 -6.16 -5.46 20.17
C TYR A 185 -6.52 -5.05 21.59
N GLU A 186 -5.58 -4.54 22.37
CA GLU A 186 -5.85 -4.22 23.77
C GLU A 186 -6.79 -3.03 23.96
N LYS A 187 -6.67 -2.00 23.10
CA LYS A 187 -7.43 -0.75 23.26
C LYS A 187 -8.73 -0.72 22.49
N ASP A 188 -8.76 -1.26 21.28
CA ASP A 188 -9.88 -1.08 20.37
C ASP A 188 -10.61 -2.39 20.09
N PHE A 189 -9.87 -3.51 19.98
CA PHE A 189 -10.43 -4.79 19.51
C PHE A 189 -10.05 -6.00 20.39
N PRO A 190 -10.39 -6.01 21.70
CA PRO A 190 -9.97 -7.07 22.62
C PRO A 190 -10.51 -8.45 22.22
N PHE A 191 -11.65 -8.49 21.55
CA PHE A 191 -12.26 -9.72 21.02
C PHE A 191 -11.43 -10.39 19.92
N LEU A 192 -10.49 -9.69 19.27
CA LEU A 192 -9.64 -10.26 18.22
C LEU A 192 -8.38 -10.97 18.75
N LYS A 193 -7.99 -10.74 20.01
CA LYS A 193 -6.70 -11.22 20.57
C LYS A 193 -6.56 -12.75 20.58
N ASN A 194 -7.66 -13.48 20.57
CA ASN A 194 -7.70 -14.95 20.69
C ASN A 194 -8.07 -15.66 19.38
N ILE A 195 -8.01 -14.96 18.24
CA ILE A 195 -8.48 -15.48 16.94
C ILE A 195 -7.33 -16.00 16.07
N LEU A 196 -6.08 -15.67 16.45
CA LEU A 196 -4.84 -16.13 15.82
C LEU A 196 -4.18 -17.22 16.68
#